data_AF-A0A7X7KC19-F1
#
_entry.id   AF-A0A7X7KC19-F1
#
_cell.length_a   1.000
_cell.length_b   1.000
_cell.length_c   1.000
_cell.angle_alpha   90.00
_cell.angle_beta   90.00
_cell.angle_gamma   90.00
#
_symmetry.space_group_name_H-M   'P 1'
#
loop_
_entity.id
_entity.type
_entity.pdbx_description
1 polymer ?
#
loop_
_entity_poly.entity_id
_entity_poly.type
_entity_poly.pdbx_seq_one_letter_code
_entity_poly.pdbx_strand_id
1 'polypeptide(L)' 'VEIISRGNTRQEMERKLRDYFAAGTRLVWYVYHEPKREVRVYASPEEYTTVGENETLDGGAVLPGFQLPLAELFAEPKP' A
#
# COMPACT_ATOMS: atom_id res chain seq x y z
N VAL A 1 0.34 4.33 -5.46
CA VAL A 1 0.79 2.98 -5.06
C VAL A 1 2.29 2.98 -5.06
N GLU A 2 2.93 2.53 -3.98
CA GLU A 2 4.38 2.44 -3.84
C GLU A 2 4.76 1.03 -3.41
N ILE A 3 5.73 0.43 -4.10
CA ILE A 3 6.27 -0.88 -3.72
C ILE A 3 7.51 -0.63 -2.87
N ILE A 4 7.47 -1.08 -1.62
CA ILE A 4 8.55 -0.83 -0.66
C ILE A 4 9.62 -1.91 -0.80
N SER A 5 10.83 -1.46 -1.09
CA SER A 5 12.03 -2.29 -1.23
C SER A 5 13.09 -1.91 -0.19
N ARG A 6 14.12 -2.75 -0.05
CA ARG A 6 15.24 -2.52 0.89
C ARG A 6 15.97 -1.19 0.67
N GLY A 7 15.95 -0.66 -0.55
CA GLY A 7 16.61 0.61 -0.88
C GLY A 7 15.82 1.85 -0.46
N ASN A 8 14.53 1.72 -0.15
CA ASN A 8 13.71 2.86 0.26
C ASN A 8 13.99 3.21 1.71
N THR A 9 14.34 4.47 1.95
CA THR A 9 14.54 4.96 3.32
C THR A 9 13.22 5.42 3.93
N ARG A 10 13.10 5.30 5.25
CA ARG A 10 11.91 5.78 5.98
C ARG A 10 11.66 7.27 5.71
N GLN A 11 12.72 8.10 5.76
CA GLN A 11 12.61 9.54 5.55
C GLN A 11 12.14 9.90 4.14
N GLU A 12 12.64 9.20 3.11
CA GLU A 12 12.19 9.40 1.73
C GLU A 12 10.71 9.07 1.59
N MET A 13 10.27 7.93 2.14
CA MET A 13 8.87 7.50 2.04
C MET A 13 7.93 8.39 2.84
N GLU A 14 8.36 8.90 4.00
CA GLU A 14 7.58 9.89 4.77
C GLU A 14 7.44 11.21 4.00
N ARG A 15 8.49 11.65 3.28
CA ARG A 15 8.42 12.84 2.43
C ARG A 15 7.45 12.64 1.26
N LYS A 16 7.61 11.53 0.51
CA LYS A 16 6.71 11.20 -0.61
C LYS A 16 5.25 11.14 -0.17
N LEU A 17 4.97 10.53 0.98
CA LEU A 17 3.62 10.44 1.51
C LEU A 17 3.00 11.83 1.71
N ARG A 18 3.73 12.74 2.37
CA ARG A 18 3.28 14.13 2.55
C ARG A 18 3.08 14.86 1.23
N ASP A 19 4.00 14.70 0.28
CA ASP A 19 3.91 15.33 -1.04
C ASP A 19 2.67 14.84 -1.81
N TYR A 20 2.36 13.53 -1.74
CA TYR A 20 1.18 12.96 -2.39
C TYR A 20 -0.13 13.52 -1.83
N PHE A 21 -0.27 13.59 -0.50
CA PHE A 21 -1.47 14.14 0.12
C PHE A 21 -1.58 15.66 -0.07
N ALA A 22 -0.46 16.39 -0.02
CA ALA A 22 -0.45 17.82 -0.34
C ALA A 22 -0.88 18.10 -1.79
N ALA A 23 -0.61 17.17 -2.71
CA ALA A 23 -1.08 17.22 -4.09
C ALA A 23 -2.53 16.74 -4.30
N GLY A 24 -3.27 16.43 -3.23
CA GLY A 24 -4.67 16.03 -3.30
C GLY A 24 -4.92 14.53 -3.48
N THR A 25 -3.90 13.69 -3.31
CA THR A 25 -4.09 12.22 -3.28
C THR A 25 -4.95 11.84 -2.08
N ARG A 26 -5.93 10.96 -2.28
CA ARG A 26 -6.90 10.56 -1.24
C ARG A 26 -6.63 9.17 -0.66
N LEU A 27 -5.85 8.35 -1.36
CA LEU A 27 -5.53 6.97 -0.99
C LEU A 27 -4.13 6.63 -1.48
N VAL A 28 -3.28 6.18 -0.57
CA VAL A 28 -1.94 5.67 -0.88
C VAL A 28 -1.80 4.26 -0.31
N TRP A 29 -1.30 3.35 -1.15
CA TRP A 29 -0.92 2.00 -0.72
C TRP A 29 0.58 1.85 -0.74
N TYR A 30 1.14 1.45 0.39
CA TYR A 30 2.52 0.98 0.50
C TYR A 30 2.52 -0.53 0.58
N VAL A 31 3.02 -1.17 -0.47
CA VAL A 31 3.05 -2.61 -0.62
C VAL A 31 4.40 -3.14 -0.16
N TYR A 32 4.41 -3.94 0.89
CA TYR A 32 5.60 -4.62 1.38
C TYR A 32 5.57 -6.06 0.88
N HIS A 33 6.41 -6.38 -0.11
CA HIS A 33 6.49 -7.72 -0.69
C HIS A 33 7.18 -8.69 0.29
N GLU A 34 8.50 -8.65 0.44
CA GLU A 34 9.25 -9.51 1.36
C GLU A 34 9.96 -8.69 2.45
N PRO A 35 10.00 -9.15 3.72
CA PRO A 35 9.41 -10.38 4.26
C PRO A 35 7.98 -10.22 4.79
N LYS A 36 7.40 -9.02 4.71
CA LYS A 36 6.18 -8.69 5.47
C LYS A 36 4.88 -9.14 4.80
N ARG A 37 4.83 -9.16 3.47
CA ARG A 37 3.61 -9.49 2.69
C ARG A 37 2.37 -8.79 3.21
N GLU A 38 2.45 -7.47 3.29
CA GLU A 38 1.35 -6.62 3.80
C GLU A 38 1.21 -5.36 2.94
N VAL A 39 0.01 -4.77 2.95
CA VAL A 39 -0.24 -3.45 2.38
C VAL A 39 -0.63 -2.50 3.51
N ARG A 40 0.06 -1.37 3.60
CA ARG A 40 -0.37 -0.25 4.44
C ARG A 40 -1.23 0.70 3.63
N VAL A 41 -2.41 0.98 4.14
CA VAL A 41 -3.42 1.81 3.49
C VAL A 41 -3.49 3.13 4.23
N TYR A 42 -3.06 4.19 3.55
CA TYR A 42 -3.05 5.55 4.07
C TYR A 42 -4.24 6.33 3.49
N ALA A 43 -5.05 6.89 4.37
CA ALA A 43 -6.06 7.91 4.05
C ALA A 43 -5.60 9.33 4.44
N SER A 44 -4.51 9.42 5.21
CA SER A 44 -3.79 10.65 5.54
C SER A 44 -2.28 10.34 5.67
N PRO A 45 -1.40 11.35 5.74
CA PRO A 45 0.03 11.12 5.95
C PRO A 45 0.39 10.50 7.32
N GLU A 46 -0.48 10.63 8.32
CA GLU A 46 -0.15 10.33 9.71
C GLU A 46 -0.57 8.92 10.14
N GLU A 47 -1.63 8.39 9.55
CA GLU A 47 -2.22 7.11 9.96
C GLU A 47 -2.41 6.14 8.80
N TYR A 48 -2.29 4.86 9.12
CA TYR A 48 -2.56 3.78 8.19
C TYR A 48 -3.21 2.60 8.89
N THR A 49 -3.97 1.84 8.11
CA THR A 49 -4.35 0.47 8.45
C THR A 49 -3.43 -0.51 7.72
N THR A 50 -3.27 -1.70 8.29
CA THR A 50 -2.54 -2.79 7.64
C THR A 50 -3.53 -3.83 7.13
N VAL A 51 -3.33 -4.28 5.90
CA VAL A 51 -4.02 -5.41 5.28
C VAL A 51 -2.98 -6.50 5.03
N GLY A 52 -3.14 -7.65 5.67
CA GLY A 52 -2.21 -8.78 5.58
C GLY A 52 -2.46 -9.66 4.35
N GLU A 53 -1.48 -10.51 4.03
CA GLU A 53 -1.52 -11.45 2.89
C GLU A 53 -2.81 -12.27 2.76
N ASN A 54 -3.44 -12.66 3.88
CA ASN A 54 -4.65 -13.48 3.86
C ASN A 54 -5.95 -12.66 3.78
N GLU A 55 -5.85 -11.34 3.62
CA GLU A 55 -6.97 -10.42 3.56
C GLU A 55 -7.16 -9.85 2.15
N THR A 56 -8.28 -9.17 1.94
CA THR A 56 -8.61 -8.50 0.67
C THR A 56 -8.39 -7.01 0.81
N LEU A 57 -7.57 -6.44 -0.05
CA LEU A 57 -7.39 -5.01 -0.17
C LEU A 57 -8.56 -4.39 -0.94
N ASP A 58 -9.17 -3.36 -0.37
CA ASP A 58 -10.23 -2.56 -1.00
C ASP A 58 -9.76 -1.15 -1.38
N GLY A 59 -10.54 -0.51 -2.26
CA GLY A 59 -10.32 0.85 -2.75
C GLY A 59 -11.05 1.96 -1.98
N GLY A 60 -11.79 1.59 -0.93
CA GLY A 60 -12.69 2.46 -0.19
C GLY A 60 -13.59 3.32 -1.07
N ALA A 61 -13.79 4.57 -0.67
CA ALA A 61 -14.55 5.55 -1.44
C ALA A 61 -13.80 6.11 -2.66
N VAL A 62 -12.50 5.82 -2.82
CA VAL A 62 -11.69 6.33 -3.94
C VAL A 62 -11.85 5.44 -5.17
N LEU A 63 -11.92 4.12 -4.97
CA LEU A 63 -12.19 3.14 -6.03
C LEU A 63 -13.32 2.18 -5.58
N PRO A 64 -14.58 2.62 -5.64
CA PRO A 64 -15.71 1.80 -5.20
C PRO A 64 -15.80 0.48 -5.97
N GLY A 65 -15.99 -0.62 -5.23
CA GLY A 65 -16.10 -1.97 -5.81
C GLY A 65 -14.76 -2.65 -6.14
N PHE A 66 -13.63 -1.95 -6.00
CA PHE A 66 -12.31 -2.58 -6.12
C PHE A 66 -12.08 -3.57 -4.97
N GLN A 67 -11.65 -4.79 -5.30
CA GLN A 67 -11.29 -5.85 -4.37
C GLN A 67 -10.07 -6.59 -4.92
N LEU A 68 -9.05 -6.81 -4.10
CA LEU A 68 -7.83 -7.54 -4.47
C LEU A 68 -7.41 -8.46 -3.32
N PRO A 69 -7.63 -9.79 -3.41
CA PRO A 69 -7.08 -10.74 -2.45
C PRO A 69 -5.55 -10.66 -2.44
N LEU A 70 -4.94 -10.33 -1.31
CA LEU A 70 -3.50 -10.11 -1.25
C LEU A 70 -2.69 -11.41 -1.42
N ALA A 71 -3.30 -12.56 -1.13
CA ALA A 71 -2.71 -13.87 -1.39
C ALA A 71 -2.43 -14.08 -2.89
N GLU A 72 -3.26 -13.53 -3.77
CA GLU A 72 -3.03 -13.60 -5.22
C GLU A 72 -1.93 -12.64 -5.67
N LEU A 73 -1.86 -11.45 -5.04
CA LEU A 73 -0.83 -10.45 -5.34
C LEU A 73 0.58 -10.93 -4.98
N PHE A 74 0.71 -11.67 -3.86
CA PHE A 74 2.00 -12.16 -3.35
C PHE A 74 2.33 -13.59 -3.80
N ALA A 75 1.47 -14.21 -4.60
CA ALA A 75 1.76 -15.52 -5.18
C ALA A 75 3.00 -15.45 -6.09
N GLU A 76 3.81 -16.50 -6.08
CA GLU A 76 4.91 -16.60 -7.06
C GLU A 76 4.34 -16.65 -8.48
N PRO A 77 4.98 -15.98 -9.45
CA PRO A 77 4.60 -16.10 -10.85
C PRO A 77 4.65 -17.57 -11.24
N LYS A 78 3.57 -18.07 -11.84
CA LYS A 78 3.61 -19.41 -12.44
C LYS A 78 4.65 -19.41 -13.56
N PRO A 79 5.48 -20.46 -13.68
CA PRO A 79 6.48 -20.57 -14.74
C PRO A 79 5.85 -20.57 -16.14
#